data_AF-A0A8S0FKW4-F1
#
_entry.id   AF-A0A8S0FKW4-F1
#
_cell.length_a   1.000
_cell.length_b   1.000
_cell.length_c   1.000
_cell.angle_alpha   90.00
_cell.angle_beta   90.00
_cell.angle_gamma   90.00
#
_symmetry.space_group_name_H-M   'P 1'
#
loop_
_entity.id
_entity.type
_entity.pdbx_description
1 polymer ?
#
loop_
_entity_poly.entity_id
_entity_poly.type
_entity_poly.pdbx_seq_one_letter_code
_entity_poly.pdbx_strand_id
1 'polypeptide(L)'
;MFRYDANEYLLLTVPLPFECETYATSEVPLAGLRLNVDILQLQELLMDIGEDEHFQPSMAASGINSATLSEEILCAAERLLDVMERPLDARILGKQIIREILYYVLTGPCGGALLALVSRQTHFSLISRVLKRIENKYIPKT
;
A
#
# COMPACT_ATOMS: atom_id res chain seq x y z
N MET A 1 3.47 -3.97 19.98
CA MET A 1 2.33 -4.88 19.73
C MET A 1 1.22 -4.05 19.12
N PHE A 2 0.80 -4.36 17.89
CA PHE A 2 -0.37 -3.72 17.27
C PHE A 2 -1.58 -4.62 17.53
N ARG A 3 -2.67 -4.04 18.04
CA ARG A 3 -3.94 -4.73 18.15
C ARG A 3 -4.87 -4.10 17.13
N TYR A 4 -5.40 -4.91 16.23
CA TYR A 4 -6.36 -4.49 15.23
C TYR A 4 -7.46 -5.54 15.10
N ASP A 5 -8.65 -5.11 14.68
CA ASP A 5 -9.79 -5.99 14.46
C ASP A 5 -10.33 -5.86 13.02
N ALA A 6 -11.49 -6.45 12.75
CA ALA A 6 -12.12 -6.44 11.43
C ALA A 6 -12.48 -5.04 10.90
N ASN A 7 -12.48 -4.01 11.75
CA ASN A 7 -12.77 -2.62 11.39
C ASN A 7 -11.49 -1.82 11.13
N GLU A 8 -10.31 -2.43 11.24
CA GLU A 8 -9.03 -1.76 11.05
C GLU A 8 -8.21 -2.47 9.97
N TYR A 9 -7.46 -1.69 9.19
CA TYR A 9 -6.45 -2.21 8.28
C TYR A 9 -5.05 -2.00 8.83
N LEU A 10 -4.14 -2.88 8.43
CA LEU A 10 -2.72 -2.79 8.73
C LEU A 10 -1.94 -2.41 7.47
N LEU A 11 -1.20 -1.30 7.54
CA LEU A 11 -0.32 -0.83 6.47
C LEU A 11 1.14 -1.11 6.81
N LEU A 12 1.82 -1.81 5.91
CA LEU A 12 3.23 -2.15 5.99
C LEU A 12 4.00 -1.45 4.88
N THR A 13 4.90 -0.54 5.24
CA THR A 13 5.70 0.26 4.28
C THR A 13 7.19 -0.06 4.33
N VAL A 14 7.56 -1.08 5.10
CA VAL A 14 8.90 -1.63 5.20
C VAL A 14 8.83 -3.16 5.14
N PRO A 15 9.82 -3.83 4.52
CA PRO A 15 9.86 -5.29 4.49
C PRO A 15 10.38 -5.80 5.84
N LEU A 16 9.49 -5.93 6.82
CA LEU A 16 9.79 -6.51 8.12
C LEU A 16 9.08 -7.86 8.28
N PRO A 17 9.78 -8.90 8.78
CA PRO A 17 9.09 -10.08 9.27
C PRO A 17 8.25 -9.67 10.48
N PHE A 18 6.97 -10.05 10.48
CA PHE A 18 6.09 -9.90 11.63
C PHE A 18 5.29 -11.19 11.82
N GLU A 19 4.99 -11.48 13.07
CA GLU A 19 4.11 -12.57 13.45
C GLU A 19 2.75 -11.97 13.83
N CYS A 20 1.69 -12.60 13.37
CA CYS A 20 0.32 -12.29 13.77
C CYS A 20 -0.23 -13.46 14.56
N GLU A 21 -0.76 -13.15 15.73
CA GLU A 21 -1.62 -14.07 16.49
C GLU A 21 -3.07 -13.66 16.25
N THR A 22 -3.93 -14.65 16.02
CA THR A 22 -5.37 -14.45 15.83
C THR A 22 -6.14 -15.55 16.53
N TYR A 23 -7.34 -15.21 16.99
CA TYR A 23 -8.25 -16.12 17.66
C TYR A 23 -9.44 -16.36 16.74
N ALA A 24 -9.46 -17.49 16.03
CA ALA A 24 -10.54 -17.88 15.13
C ALA A 24 -11.10 -19.25 15.52
N THR A 25 -12.39 -19.46 15.29
CA THR A 25 -13.07 -20.74 15.49
C THR A 25 -13.72 -21.19 14.18
N SER A 26 -14.29 -22.40 14.14
CA SER A 26 -15.09 -22.83 12.98
C SER A 26 -16.39 -22.02 12.83
N GLU A 27 -16.90 -21.49 13.94
CA GLU A 27 -18.11 -20.66 13.99
C GLU A 27 -17.81 -19.19 13.62
N VAL A 28 -16.59 -18.74 13.89
CA VAL A 28 -16.09 -17.39 13.59
C VAL A 28 -14.73 -17.51 12.89
N PRO A 29 -14.70 -17.90 11.61
CA PRO A 29 -13.45 -18.04 10.86
C PRO A 29 -12.85 -16.66 10.57
N LEU A 30 -11.52 -16.59 10.51
CA LEU A 30 -10.82 -15.40 10.05
C LEU A 30 -10.69 -15.43 8.52
N ALA A 31 -11.26 -14.42 7.86
CA ALA A 31 -10.96 -14.10 6.48
C ALA A 31 -10.21 -12.76 6.43
N GLY A 32 -9.21 -12.67 5.56
CA GLY A 32 -8.40 -11.46 5.42
C GLY A 32 -8.14 -11.16 3.94
N LEU A 33 -8.14 -9.87 3.62
CA LEU A 33 -7.74 -9.37 2.31
C LEU A 33 -6.36 -8.73 2.44
N ARG A 34 -5.43 -9.13 1.57
CA ARG A 34 -4.12 -8.48 1.45
C ARG A 34 -4.02 -7.82 0.09
N LEU A 35 -3.80 -6.51 0.11
CA LEU A 35 -3.49 -5.73 -1.09
C LEU A 35 -2.00 -5.41 -1.10
N ASN A 36 -1.35 -5.67 -2.24
CA ASN A 36 0.01 -5.20 -2.46
C ASN A 36 -0.05 -3.80 -3.06
N VAL A 37 0.71 -2.87 -2.49
CA VAL A 37 0.83 -1.52 -3.03
C VAL A 37 1.72 -1.57 -4.26
N ASP A 38 1.12 -1.30 -5.41
CA ASP A 38 1.85 -1.06 -6.65
C ASP A 38 2.36 0.38 -6.67
N ILE A 39 3.68 0.53 -6.67
CA ILE A 39 4.33 1.83 -6.56
C ILE A 39 4.10 2.68 -7.79
N LEU A 40 3.97 2.07 -8.98
CA LEU A 40 3.70 2.82 -10.20
C LEU A 40 2.30 3.43 -10.15
N GLN A 41 1.30 2.65 -9.75
CA GLN A 41 -0.06 3.17 -9.56
C GLN A 41 -0.12 4.25 -8.49
N LEU A 42 0.64 4.11 -7.42
CA LEU A 42 0.71 5.12 -6.37
C LEU A 42 1.37 6.42 -6.87
N GLN A 43 2.42 6.31 -7.70
CA GLN A 43 3.06 7.48 -8.33
C GLN A 43 2.11 8.19 -9.30
N GLU A 44 1.40 7.45 -10.14
CA GLU A 44 0.38 8.01 -11.04
C GLU A 44 -0.71 8.73 -10.26
N LEU A 45 -1.18 8.15 -9.15
CA LEU A 45 -2.19 8.77 -8.31
C LEU A 45 -1.71 10.09 -7.69
N LEU A 46 -0.45 10.14 -7.26
CA LEU A 46 0.17 11.37 -6.77
C LEU A 46 0.32 12.42 -7.86
N MET A 47 0.63 12.01 -9.10
CA MET A 47 0.66 12.92 -10.24
C MET A 47 -0.73 13.50 -10.55
N ASP A 48 -1.78 12.69 -10.46
CA ASP A 48 -3.16 13.14 -10.66
C ASP A 48 -3.62 14.12 -9.56
N ILE A 49 -3.23 13.87 -8.30
CA ILE A 49 -3.50 14.77 -7.17
C ILE A 49 -2.75 16.11 -7.33
N GLY A 50 -1.50 16.06 -7.78
CA GLY A 50 -0.70 17.27 -8.02
C GLY A 50 -0.48 18.11 -6.75
N GLU A 51 -0.68 19.41 -6.87
CA GLU A 51 -0.49 20.40 -5.78
C GLU A 51 -1.82 20.78 -5.10
N ASP A 52 -2.80 19.87 -5.04
CA ASP A 52 -4.09 20.14 -4.38
C ASP A 52 -3.89 20.54 -2.91
N GLU A 53 -4.36 21.73 -2.54
CA GLU A 53 -4.18 22.30 -1.20
C GLU A 53 -4.81 21.44 -0.09
N HIS A 54 -5.84 20.65 -0.40
CA HIS A 54 -6.52 19.76 0.55
C HIS A 54 -5.75 18.46 0.77
N PHE A 55 -4.78 18.14 -0.08
CA PHE A 55 -3.93 16.97 0.09
C PHE A 55 -2.80 17.26 1.09
N GLN A 56 -3.13 17.13 2.38
CA GLN A 56 -2.21 17.35 3.51
C GLN A 56 -2.02 16.05 4.32
N PRO A 57 -1.34 15.04 3.77
CA PRO A 57 -1.13 13.78 4.47
C PRO A 57 -0.30 14.00 5.75
N SER A 58 -0.72 13.31 6.81
CA SER A 58 -0.04 13.33 8.11
C SER A 58 1.43 12.90 7.99
N MET A 59 2.30 13.32 8.90
CA MET A 59 3.66 12.78 8.95
C MET A 59 3.63 11.31 9.42
N ALA A 60 4.29 10.42 8.66
CA ALA A 60 4.44 9.03 9.04
C ALA A 60 5.33 8.87 10.27
N ALA A 61 4.85 8.17 11.31
CA ALA A 61 5.64 7.89 12.51
C ALA A 61 6.45 6.58 12.42
N SER A 62 5.98 5.60 11.62
CA SER A 62 6.49 4.22 11.64
C SER A 62 6.37 3.51 10.28
N GLY A 63 7.12 2.41 10.10
CA GLY A 63 6.99 1.50 8.96
C GLY A 63 5.80 0.53 9.04
N ILE A 64 5.16 0.45 10.20
CA ILE A 64 3.93 -0.31 10.46
C ILE A 64 2.92 0.65 11.06
N ASN A 65 1.74 0.74 10.45
CA ASN A 65 0.66 1.63 10.89
C ASN A 65 -0.68 0.89 10.80
N SER A 66 -1.63 1.24 11.66
CA SER A 66 -3.02 0.80 11.55
C SER A 66 -3.95 1.99 11.57
N ALA A 67 -5.10 1.84 10.92
CA ALA A 67 -6.17 2.82 10.98
C ALA A 67 -7.52 2.13 10.73
N THR A 68 -8.59 2.80 11.17
CA THR A 68 -9.96 2.38 10.92
C THR A 68 -10.26 2.39 9.43
N LEU A 69 -10.91 1.33 8.95
CA LEU A 69 -11.48 1.24 7.62
C LEU A 69 -12.60 2.28 7.50
N SER A 70 -12.48 3.19 6.53
CA SER A 70 -13.57 4.11 6.22
C SER A 70 -14.67 3.37 5.44
N GLU A 71 -15.88 3.94 5.41
CA GLU A 71 -17.00 3.37 4.66
C GLU A 71 -16.68 3.24 3.17
N GLU A 72 -15.93 4.20 2.62
CA GLU A 72 -15.49 4.18 1.23
C GLU A 72 -14.51 3.03 0.95
N ILE A 73 -13.58 2.75 1.88
CA ILE A 73 -12.67 1.61 1.75
C ILE A 73 -13.44 0.30 1.85
N LEU A 74 -14.40 0.18 2.77
CA LEU A 74 -15.24 -1.01 2.91
C LEU A 74 -16.07 -1.25 1.64
N CYS A 75 -16.75 -0.22 1.13
CA CYS A 75 -17.53 -0.30 -0.11
C CYS A 75 -16.67 -0.71 -1.32
N ALA A 76 -15.45 -0.17 -1.42
CA ALA A 76 -14.53 -0.55 -2.49
C ALA A 76 -14.01 -2.00 -2.31
N ALA A 77 -13.75 -2.44 -1.07
CA ALA A 77 -13.33 -3.81 -0.79
C ALA A 77 -14.44 -4.82 -1.12
N GLU A 78 -15.70 -4.52 -0.80
CA GLU A 78 -16.86 -5.34 -1.18
C GLU A 78 -16.96 -5.48 -2.71
N ARG A 79 -16.92 -4.36 -3.43
CA ARG A 79 -16.93 -4.39 -4.91
C ARG A 79 -15.74 -5.16 -5.48
N LEU A 80 -14.57 -5.08 -4.84
CA LEU A 80 -13.40 -5.85 -5.27
C LEU A 80 -13.65 -7.36 -5.15
N LEU A 81 -14.26 -7.81 -4.05
CA LEU A 81 -14.61 -9.21 -3.85
C LEU A 81 -15.66 -9.67 -4.88
N ASP A 82 -16.69 -8.85 -5.13
CA ASP A 82 -17.74 -9.16 -6.11
C ASP A 82 -17.17 -9.37 -7.53
N VAL A 83 -16.28 -8.47 -7.99
CA VAL A 83 -15.70 -8.60 -9.34
C VAL A 83 -14.76 -9.79 -9.44
N MET A 84 -14.17 -10.25 -8.33
CA MET A 84 -13.28 -11.42 -8.32
C MET A 84 -14.01 -12.73 -8.63
N GLU A 85 -15.34 -12.78 -8.48
CA GLU A 85 -16.14 -13.93 -8.89
C GLU A 85 -16.18 -14.14 -10.41
N ARG A 86 -15.88 -13.08 -11.19
CA ARG A 86 -15.95 -13.12 -12.66
C ARG A 86 -14.60 -12.72 -13.28
N PRO A 87 -13.90 -13.65 -13.96
CA PRO A 87 -12.55 -13.38 -14.47
C PRO A 87 -12.43 -12.17 -15.41
N LEU A 88 -13.47 -11.88 -16.19
CA LEU A 88 -13.51 -10.71 -17.06
C LEU A 88 -13.58 -9.42 -16.24
N ASP A 89 -14.52 -9.35 -15.29
CA ASP A 89 -14.75 -8.17 -14.46
C ASP A 89 -13.53 -7.91 -13.57
N ALA A 90 -12.97 -8.94 -12.92
CA ALA A 90 -11.74 -8.85 -12.14
C ALA A 90 -10.58 -8.23 -12.94
N ARG A 91 -10.41 -8.67 -14.20
CA ARG A 91 -9.33 -8.18 -15.07
C ARG A 91 -9.53 -6.73 -15.50
N ILE A 92 -10.78 -6.32 -15.75
CA ILE A 92 -11.12 -5.01 -16.31
C ILE A 92 -11.31 -3.95 -15.22
N LEU A 93 -11.88 -4.31 -14.07
CA LEU A 93 -12.28 -3.39 -13.00
C LEU A 93 -11.41 -3.49 -11.75
N GLY A 94 -10.83 -4.66 -11.46
CA GLY A 94 -10.18 -4.92 -10.17
C GLY A 94 -9.01 -3.98 -9.87
N LYS A 95 -8.23 -3.62 -10.89
CA LYS A 95 -7.09 -2.69 -10.72
C LYS A 95 -7.57 -1.28 -10.35
N GLN A 96 -8.66 -0.81 -10.95
CA GLN A 96 -9.22 0.51 -10.68
C GLN A 96 -9.83 0.58 -9.28
N ILE A 97 -10.47 -0.49 -8.83
CA ILE A 97 -10.98 -0.59 -7.45
C ILE A 97 -9.81 -0.61 -6.45
N ILE A 98 -8.71 -1.30 -6.75
CA ILE A 98 -7.50 -1.24 -5.90
C ILE A 98 -6.93 0.18 -5.88
N ARG A 99 -6.85 0.87 -7.03
CA ARG A 99 -6.42 2.28 -7.11
C ARG A 99 -7.30 3.18 -6.25
N GLU A 100 -8.62 2.96 -6.27
CA GLU A 100 -9.59 3.67 -5.44
C GLU A 100 -9.34 3.45 -3.94
N ILE A 101 -9.11 2.21 -3.50
CA ILE A 101 -8.73 1.91 -2.10
C ILE A 101 -7.42 2.63 -1.72
N LEU A 102 -6.41 2.58 -2.60
CA LEU A 102 -5.14 3.27 -2.36
C LEU A 102 -5.32 4.77 -2.23
N TYR A 103 -6.23 5.38 -2.99
CA TYR A 103 -6.58 6.79 -2.85
C TYR A 103 -7.14 7.12 -1.47
N TYR A 104 -8.13 6.38 -0.99
CA TYR A 104 -8.69 6.62 0.33
C TYR A 104 -7.68 6.38 1.47
N VAL A 105 -6.79 5.41 1.33
CA VAL A 105 -5.67 5.23 2.27
C VAL A 105 -4.70 6.41 2.21
N LEU A 106 -4.39 6.91 1.00
CA LEU A 106 -3.46 8.00 0.77
C LEU A 106 -3.97 9.35 1.31
N THR A 107 -5.27 9.61 1.22
CA THR A 107 -5.91 10.82 1.78
C THR A 107 -6.35 10.64 3.24
N GLY A 108 -6.23 9.43 3.78
CA GLY A 108 -6.64 9.08 5.13
C GLY A 108 -5.52 9.17 6.17
N PRO A 109 -5.76 8.65 7.39
CA PRO A 109 -4.82 8.76 8.52
C PRO A 109 -3.44 8.16 8.27
N CYS A 110 -3.36 7.13 7.41
CA CYS A 110 -2.11 6.45 7.04
C CYS A 110 -1.44 7.02 5.77
N GLY A 111 -1.95 8.11 5.20
CA GLY A 111 -1.48 8.70 3.95
C GLY A 111 0.01 9.02 3.92
N GLY A 112 0.52 9.60 5.00
CA GLY A 112 1.95 9.88 5.15
C GLY A 112 2.85 8.66 5.04
N ALA A 113 2.41 7.54 5.62
CA ALA A 113 3.20 6.31 5.58
C ALA A 113 3.27 5.77 4.14
N LEU A 114 2.14 5.82 3.42
CA LEU A 114 2.07 5.43 2.02
C LEU A 114 2.92 6.35 1.13
N LEU A 115 2.93 7.66 1.37
CA LEU A 115 3.85 8.60 0.73
C LEU A 115 5.33 8.27 1.00
N ALA A 116 5.67 7.98 2.26
CA ALA A 116 7.03 7.66 2.65
C ALA A 116 7.56 6.40 1.94
N LEU A 117 6.68 5.46 1.56
CA LEU A 117 7.04 4.29 0.76
C LEU A 117 7.58 4.70 -0.62
N VAL A 118 6.95 5.67 -1.29
CA VAL A 118 7.39 6.18 -2.61
C VAL A 118 8.74 6.89 -2.47
N SER A 119 8.88 7.78 -1.48
CA SER A 119 10.12 8.52 -1.24
C SER A 119 11.30 7.61 -0.86
N ARG A 120 11.06 6.52 -0.12
CA ARG A 120 12.12 5.56 0.23
C ARG A 120 12.62 4.80 -1.00
N GLN A 121 11.76 4.50 -1.97
CA GLN A 121 12.19 3.87 -3.22
C GLN A 121 12.93 4.82 -4.15
N THR A 122 12.61 6.11 -4.16
CA THR A 122 13.41 7.10 -4.91
C THR A 122 14.82 7.23 -4.32
N HIS A 123 14.98 7.23 -2.99
CA HIS A 123 16.30 7.20 -2.35
C HIS A 123 17.05 5.86 -2.57
N PHE A 124 16.37 4.71 -2.45
CA PHE A 124 16.99 3.42 -2.71
C PHE A 124 17.41 3.27 -4.17
N SER A 125 16.58 3.72 -5.12
CA SER A 125 16.92 3.71 -6.55
C SER A 125 18.08 4.66 -6.89
N LEU A 126 18.24 5.80 -6.19
CA LEU A 126 19.42 6.65 -6.29
C LEU A 126 20.67 5.93 -5.76
N ILE A 127 20.59 5.27 -4.60
CA ILE A 127 21.71 4.48 -4.04
C ILE A 127 22.08 3.33 -4.98
N SER A 128 21.12 2.53 -5.45
CA SER A 128 21.35 1.44 -6.41
C SER A 128 21.95 1.93 -7.72
N ARG A 129 21.56 3.13 -8.20
CA ARG A 129 22.12 3.75 -9.41
C ARG A 129 23.55 4.23 -9.21
N VAL A 130 23.88 4.78 -8.04
CA VAL A 130 25.25 5.13 -7.67
C VAL A 130 26.11 3.89 -7.54
N LEU A 131 25.63 2.83 -6.89
CA LEU A 131 26.33 1.55 -6.78
C LEU A 131 26.62 0.94 -8.15
N LYS A 132 25.61 0.85 -9.04
CA LYS A 132 25.82 0.42 -10.45
C LYS A 132 26.84 1.29 -11.19
N ARG A 133 26.89 2.60 -10.93
CA ARG A 133 27.84 3.52 -11.57
C ARG A 133 29.27 3.33 -11.05
N ILE A 134 29.43 2.98 -9.78
CA ILE A 134 30.72 2.63 -9.19
C ILE A 134 31.20 1.29 -9.76
N GLU A 135 30.36 0.26 -9.77
CA GLU A 135 30.67 -1.06 -10.34
C GLU A 135 31.06 -0.95 -11.83
N ASN A 136 30.29 -0.22 -12.63
CA ASN A 136 30.61 0.00 -14.06
C ASN A 136 31.89 0.82 -14.29
N LYS A 137 32.40 1.54 -13.28
CA LYS A 137 33.66 2.28 -13.35
C LYS A 137 34.85 1.53 -12.74
N TYR A 138 34.60 0.50 -11.94
CA TYR A 138 35.64 -0.24 -11.20
C TYR A 138 35.78 -1.72 -11.58
N ILE A 139 34.95 -2.26 -12.48
CA ILE A 139 35.26 -3.53 -13.15
C ILE A 139 36.21 -3.22 -14.32
N PRO A 140 37.49 -3.61 -14.26
CA PRO A 140 38.38 -3.47 -15.41
C PRO A 140 37.83 -4.38 -16.51
N LYS A 141 37.58 -3.83 -17.70
CA LYS A 141 37.38 -4.65 -18.89
C LYS A 141 38.67 -5.46 -19.08
N THR A 142 38.60 -6.76 -18.79
CA THR A 142 39.61 -7.74 -19.18
C THR A 142 39.36 -8.15 -20.62
#